data_AF-A0A7U5MFJ7-F1
#
_entry.id   AF-A0A7U5MFJ7-F1
#
_cell.length_a   1.000
_cell.length_b   1.000
_cell.length_c   1.000
_cell.angle_alpha   90.00
_cell.angle_beta   90.00
_cell.angle_gamma   90.00
#
_symmetry.space_group_name_H-M   'P 1'
#
loop_
_entity.id
_entity.type
_entity.pdbx_description
1 polymer ?
#
loop_
_entity_poly.entity_id
_entity_poly.type
_entity_poly.pdbx_seq_one_letter_code
_entity_poly.pdbx_strand_id
1 'polypeptide(L)'
;MDPVGPQRYRLLATYLAGRAVDVARAAPGQDAYTNGAVIFVPAADPAGQQRRQVLVQAALLGAGSLDRRLVKRLRGRPAIARRYLALEGHRVLAELAPTVALAAALRPDGDPRTATADGSLEMARGTSRIADPPAWFGVIRPAQLLASSDSRAAPATDTDLRTAIELVAEREPDDEDDAASEESKVLKLFENPLLRSRALMDFLRKLLGEAPSRGDDSSGGEFEARSIRPARAVGASARPLPTRINFVGDRPGAALGIGGALHPEWDVFNNRYRADWCRVIDFPLTKPTHISAAHVSHDDELRRRLARVGLGPKLLRARPDGDEIDIEALVDLFVDLRSGCSPTEAVYTQRRNVVRNLGVLILLDASGSATDADLRGNRVHDHQRRAAATVAMTLEELGDRVAIYAFRSHGRHAVHLPAIKTFGQRFGAPQRARLNQLEPSGYTRLGAAIRGAGEILNTEARTPNRLLLVLSDGCPYDDGYDGRYAEADANKALEELRGDGVACLCLSIGSATAAEELERVFGSARYVSAATLAEVSPRMDEMFLTALRERAAPGPA
;
A
#
# COMPACT_ATOMS: atom_id res chain seq x y z
N MET A 1 20.71 -19.00 6.09
CA MET A 1 20.58 -17.59 6.54
C MET A 1 21.45 -16.75 5.63
N ASP A 2 20.86 -15.93 4.77
CA ASP A 2 21.63 -15.01 3.93
C ASP A 2 22.51 -14.09 4.80
N PRO A 3 23.75 -13.78 4.39
CA PRO A 3 24.61 -12.88 5.14
C PRO A 3 24.00 -11.48 5.11
N VAL A 4 23.33 -11.12 6.21
CA VAL A 4 22.73 -9.80 6.42
C VAL A 4 23.76 -8.72 6.07
N GLY A 5 23.51 -8.01 4.97
CA GLY A 5 24.42 -7.00 4.44
C GLY A 5 24.64 -5.82 5.41
N PRO A 6 25.60 -4.92 5.11
CA PRO A 6 25.94 -3.80 6.01
C PRO A 6 24.77 -2.81 6.21
N GLN A 7 23.71 -2.89 5.39
CA GLN A 7 22.45 -2.16 5.54
C GLN A 7 21.80 -2.32 6.92
N ARG A 8 22.07 -3.41 7.65
CA ARG A 8 21.59 -3.61 9.04
C ARG A 8 22.00 -2.51 10.01
N TYR A 9 23.05 -1.75 9.70
CA TYR A 9 23.53 -0.65 10.53
C TYR A 9 22.94 0.72 10.14
N ARG A 10 22.00 0.77 9.19
CA ARG A 10 21.36 2.02 8.74
C ARG A 10 20.71 2.81 9.88
N LEU A 11 20.03 2.11 10.79
CA LEU A 11 19.38 2.77 11.94
C LEU A 11 20.42 3.43 12.87
N LEU A 12 21.51 2.71 13.17
CA LEU A 12 22.63 3.24 13.97
C LEU A 12 23.28 4.45 13.27
N ALA A 13 23.53 4.35 11.97
CA ALA A 13 24.12 5.43 11.18
C ALA A 13 23.23 6.68 11.18
N THR A 14 21.91 6.51 10.99
CA THR A 14 20.94 7.60 10.95
C THR A 14 20.82 8.29 12.31
N TYR A 15 20.76 7.51 13.39
CA TYR A 15 20.70 8.04 14.76
C TYR A 15 21.93 8.88 15.09
N LEU A 16 23.14 8.34 14.85
CA LEU A 16 24.40 9.03 15.18
C LEU A 16 24.67 10.25 14.29
N ALA A 17 24.26 10.22 13.02
CA ALA A 17 24.46 11.34 12.11
C ALA A 17 23.43 12.46 12.30
N GLY A 18 22.35 12.24 13.08
CA GLY A 18 21.24 13.19 13.24
C GLY A 18 20.43 13.44 11.96
N ARG A 19 20.62 12.62 10.91
CA ARG A 19 19.96 12.74 9.60
C ARG A 19 19.96 11.39 8.87
N ALA A 20 19.11 11.25 7.87
CA ALA A 20 19.04 10.05 7.04
C ALA A 20 20.38 9.77 6.34
N VAL A 21 20.98 8.61 6.64
CA VAL A 21 22.25 8.14 6.06
C VAL A 21 22.14 6.65 5.77
N ASP A 22 22.46 6.26 4.54
CA ASP A 22 22.47 4.86 4.12
C ASP A 22 23.82 4.18 4.38
N VAL A 23 23.83 2.85 4.41
CA VAL A 23 25.05 2.04 4.60
C VAL A 23 25.19 1.02 3.47
N ALA A 24 26.32 1.05 2.77
CA ALA A 24 26.59 0.21 1.60
C ALA A 24 27.95 -0.50 1.71
N ARG A 25 28.18 -1.47 0.83
CA ARG A 25 29.47 -2.17 0.72
C ARG A 25 30.47 -1.28 -0.02
N ALA A 26 31.67 -1.10 0.54
CA ALA A 26 32.79 -0.50 -0.15
C ALA A 26 33.31 -1.45 -1.25
N ALA A 27 33.94 -0.89 -2.29
CA ALA A 27 34.60 -1.70 -3.31
C ALA A 27 35.74 -2.53 -2.67
N PRO A 28 36.09 -3.70 -3.23
CA PRO A 28 37.15 -4.56 -2.68
C PRO A 28 38.45 -3.78 -2.46
N GLY A 29 39.08 -3.99 -1.30
CA GLY A 29 40.35 -3.34 -0.93
C GLY A 29 40.24 -1.87 -0.51
N GLN A 30 39.04 -1.31 -0.37
CA GLN A 30 38.86 0.05 0.13
C GLN A 30 38.51 0.06 1.63
N ASP A 31 39.17 0.95 2.38
CA ASP A 31 38.81 1.25 3.78
C ASP A 31 37.40 1.85 3.90
N ALA A 32 36.84 1.85 5.11
CA ALA A 32 35.56 2.50 5.36
C ALA A 32 35.63 4.02 5.11
N TYR A 33 34.62 4.59 4.46
CA TYR A 33 34.53 6.03 4.21
C TYR A 33 33.08 6.47 4.04
N THR A 34 32.84 7.78 4.04
CA THR A 34 31.52 8.34 3.71
C THR A 34 31.61 9.41 2.63
N ASN A 35 30.58 9.48 1.79
CA ASN A 35 30.35 10.60 0.87
C ASN A 35 29.37 11.64 1.46
N GLY A 36 28.94 11.48 2.71
CA GLY A 36 28.01 12.39 3.39
C GLY A 36 26.52 12.06 3.23
N ALA A 37 26.16 11.10 2.38
CA ALA A 37 24.81 10.53 2.27
C ALA A 37 24.80 9.00 2.51
N VAL A 38 25.89 8.34 2.15
CA VAL A 38 26.11 6.90 2.31
C VAL A 38 27.44 6.66 3.02
N ILE A 39 27.45 5.72 3.97
CA ILE A 39 28.66 5.18 4.60
C ILE A 39 28.99 3.85 3.93
N PHE A 40 30.19 3.74 3.38
CA PHE A 40 30.71 2.56 2.72
C PHE A 40 31.62 1.80 3.68
N VAL A 41 31.34 0.51 3.92
CA VAL A 41 32.15 -0.36 4.77
C VAL A 41 32.66 -1.59 4.02
N PRO A 42 33.88 -2.08 4.29
CA PRO A 42 34.42 -3.26 3.63
C PRO A 42 33.58 -4.50 3.92
N ALA A 43 33.19 -5.24 2.88
CA ALA A 43 32.39 -6.45 3.03
C ALA A 43 33.17 -7.61 3.67
N ALA A 44 34.50 -7.60 3.55
CA ALA A 44 35.40 -8.61 4.11
C ALA A 44 35.58 -8.52 5.63
N ASP A 45 35.23 -7.38 6.24
CA ASP A 45 35.44 -7.15 7.66
C ASP A 45 34.38 -7.86 8.52
N PRO A 46 34.75 -8.42 9.69
CA PRO A 46 33.81 -9.01 10.63
C PRO A 46 32.72 -8.02 11.06
N ALA A 47 31.53 -8.54 11.41
CA ALA A 47 30.38 -7.74 11.82
C ALA A 47 30.70 -6.73 12.96
N GLY A 48 31.54 -7.12 13.92
CA GLY A 48 31.98 -6.23 15.00
C GLY A 48 32.80 -5.04 14.48
N GLN A 49 33.67 -5.27 13.49
CA GLN A 49 34.51 -4.24 12.88
C GLN A 49 33.69 -3.30 11.97
N GLN A 50 32.76 -3.85 11.17
CA GLN A 50 31.82 -3.04 10.39
C GLN A 50 30.99 -2.12 11.29
N ARG A 51 30.50 -2.62 12.44
CA ARG A 51 29.75 -1.81 13.40
C ARG A 51 30.59 -0.65 13.95
N ARG A 52 31.86 -0.89 14.28
CA ARG A 52 32.81 0.14 14.76
C ARG A 52 33.07 1.21 13.69
N GLN A 53 33.27 0.79 12.44
CA GLN A 53 33.46 1.69 11.29
C GLN A 53 32.25 2.58 11.02
N VAL A 54 31.04 1.99 11.02
CA VAL A 54 29.79 2.76 10.86
C VAL A 54 29.64 3.77 11.99
N LEU A 55 29.93 3.38 13.23
CA LEU A 55 29.83 4.27 14.39
C LEU A 55 30.72 5.51 14.23
N VAL A 56 32.00 5.35 13.88
CA VAL A 56 32.91 6.49 13.72
C VAL A 56 32.52 7.37 12.54
N GLN A 57 32.25 6.77 11.38
CA GLN A 57 31.90 7.54 10.18
C GLN A 57 30.59 8.32 10.35
N ALA A 58 29.59 7.74 11.03
CA ALA A 58 28.35 8.43 11.36
C ALA A 58 28.54 9.50 12.43
N ALA A 59 29.35 9.24 13.46
CA ALA A 59 29.68 10.22 14.50
C ALA A 59 30.40 11.45 13.93
N LEU A 60 31.32 11.27 12.98
CA LEU A 60 31.98 12.36 12.26
C LEU A 60 31.00 13.21 11.44
N LEU A 61 29.92 12.61 10.93
CA LEU A 61 28.85 13.35 10.25
C LEU A 61 27.96 14.12 11.24
N GLY A 62 27.60 13.49 12.36
CA GLY A 62 26.74 14.09 13.39
C GLY A 62 27.40 15.25 14.13
N ALA A 63 28.71 15.14 14.40
CA ALA A 63 29.48 16.16 15.11
C ALA A 63 29.95 17.33 14.22
N GLY A 64 29.54 17.39 12.94
CA GLY A 64 29.96 18.44 12.00
C GLY A 64 31.44 18.35 11.56
N SER A 65 32.17 17.31 11.97
CA SER A 65 33.60 17.13 11.66
C SER A 65 33.91 17.05 10.16
N LEU A 66 32.90 16.75 9.34
CA LEU A 66 32.99 16.64 7.87
C LEU A 66 32.33 17.81 7.13
N ASP A 67 32.19 18.97 7.77
CA ASP A 67 31.66 20.17 7.15
C ASP A 67 32.49 20.65 5.94
N ARG A 68 31.80 21.19 4.92
CA ARG A 68 32.39 21.60 3.63
C ARG A 68 33.58 22.54 3.81
N ARG A 69 33.54 23.44 4.80
CA ARG A 69 34.62 24.39 5.13
C ARG A 69 35.91 23.67 5.56
N LEU A 70 35.79 22.64 6.39
CA LEU A 70 36.90 21.85 6.90
C LEU A 70 37.41 20.87 5.83
N VAL A 71 36.50 20.20 5.13
CA VAL A 71 36.85 19.24 4.07
C VAL A 71 37.59 19.89 2.91
N LYS A 72 37.22 21.11 2.49
CA LYS A 72 37.97 21.88 1.47
C LYS A 72 39.44 22.06 1.84
N ARG A 73 39.72 22.26 3.13
CA ARG A 73 41.07 22.46 3.69
C ARG A 73 41.91 21.18 3.79
N LEU A 74 41.28 20.01 3.64
CA LEU A 74 41.89 18.67 3.61
C LEU A 74 42.14 18.16 2.18
N ARG A 75 41.51 18.77 1.17
CA ARG A 75 41.63 18.33 -0.24
C ARG A 75 43.08 18.39 -0.70
N GLY A 76 43.56 17.30 -1.30
CA GLY A 76 44.93 17.17 -1.80
C GLY A 76 46.00 16.99 -0.71
N ARG A 77 45.62 16.80 0.56
CA ARG A 77 46.54 16.70 1.70
C ARG A 77 46.28 15.43 2.54
N PRO A 78 46.61 14.22 2.03
CA PRO A 78 46.24 12.96 2.68
C PRO A 78 46.88 12.78 4.06
N ALA A 79 48.12 13.23 4.27
CA ALA A 79 48.79 13.16 5.58
C ALA A 79 48.06 14.01 6.65
N ILE A 80 47.58 15.20 6.27
CA ILE A 80 46.82 16.08 7.18
C ILE A 80 45.43 15.49 7.42
N ALA A 81 44.78 14.91 6.40
CA ALA A 81 43.49 14.25 6.56
C ALA A 81 43.56 13.05 7.52
N ARG A 82 44.64 12.27 7.48
CA ARG A 82 44.87 11.14 8.39
C ARG A 82 45.10 11.60 9.83
N ARG A 83 45.90 12.66 10.04
CA ARG A 83 46.11 13.29 11.35
C ARG A 83 44.82 13.90 11.91
N TYR A 84 44.03 14.53 11.05
CA TYR A 84 42.74 15.10 11.41
C TYR A 84 41.73 14.01 11.82
N LEU A 85 41.65 12.91 11.07
CA LEU A 85 40.79 11.77 11.39
C LEU A 85 41.15 11.14 12.75
N ALA A 86 42.44 11.06 13.08
CA ALA A 86 42.87 10.58 14.39
C ALA A 86 42.32 11.47 15.51
N LEU A 87 42.52 12.79 15.44
CA LEU A 87 42.04 13.72 16.45
C LEU A 87 40.51 13.74 16.56
N GLU A 88 39.81 13.88 15.43
CA GLU A 88 38.36 13.95 15.41
C GLU A 88 37.70 12.65 15.81
N GLY A 89 38.22 11.50 15.38
CA GLY A 89 37.67 10.20 15.77
C GLY A 89 37.72 10.00 17.29
N HIS A 90 38.79 10.44 17.96
CA HIS A 90 38.86 10.41 19.43
C HIS A 90 37.87 11.39 20.06
N ARG A 91 37.77 12.61 19.51
CA ARG A 91 36.87 13.65 20.01
C ARG A 91 35.40 13.23 19.94
N VAL A 92 34.94 12.75 18.79
CA VAL A 92 33.54 12.35 18.60
C VAL A 92 33.17 11.11 19.42
N LEU A 93 34.11 10.18 19.63
CA LEU A 93 33.90 9.03 20.52
C LEU A 93 33.77 9.47 21.98
N ALA A 94 34.60 10.42 22.44
CA ALA A 94 34.50 10.97 23.78
C ALA A 94 33.18 11.75 23.99
N GLU A 95 32.73 12.50 22.98
CA GLU A 95 31.46 13.24 23.00
C GLU A 95 30.24 12.30 23.08
N LEU A 96 30.28 11.15 22.38
CA LEU A 96 29.19 10.17 22.38
C LEU A 96 29.23 9.19 23.55
N ALA A 97 30.35 9.05 24.26
CA ALA A 97 30.52 8.09 25.35
C ALA A 97 29.43 8.14 26.45
N PRO A 98 28.88 9.32 26.86
CA PRO A 98 27.80 9.36 27.84
C PRO A 98 26.47 8.77 27.38
N THR A 99 26.25 8.67 26.07
CA THR A 99 24.95 8.27 25.48
C THR A 99 25.01 6.94 24.75
N VAL A 100 26.19 6.55 24.25
CA VAL A 100 26.38 5.35 23.43
C VAL A 100 27.42 4.43 24.09
N ALA A 101 26.94 3.34 24.69
CA ALA A 101 27.81 2.37 25.39
C ALA A 101 28.94 1.80 24.51
N LEU A 102 28.67 1.61 23.20
CA LEU A 102 29.70 1.17 22.26
C LEU A 102 30.79 2.24 22.03
N ALA A 103 30.44 3.53 22.07
CA ALA A 103 31.44 4.60 21.99
C ALA A 103 32.28 4.67 23.26
N ALA A 104 31.67 4.49 24.44
CA ALA A 104 32.37 4.40 25.72
C ALA A 104 33.38 3.23 25.75
N ALA A 105 32.99 2.07 25.23
CA ALA A 105 33.85 0.88 25.18
C ALA A 105 35.02 0.98 24.16
N LEU A 106 34.91 1.87 23.17
CA LEU A 106 35.90 2.08 22.13
C LEU A 106 36.72 3.35 22.33
N ARG A 107 36.46 4.09 23.40
CA ARG A 107 37.16 5.32 23.73
C ARG A 107 38.65 4.99 23.98
N PRO A 108 39.58 5.61 23.25
CA PRO A 108 41.01 5.44 23.51
C PRO A 108 41.38 6.07 24.86
N ASP A 109 42.38 5.51 25.55
CA ASP A 109 42.80 6.01 26.86
C ASP A 109 43.25 7.49 26.80
N GLY A 110 42.66 8.32 27.65
CA GLY A 110 42.93 9.76 27.75
C GLY A 110 41.76 10.67 27.34
N ASP A 111 41.89 11.96 27.65
CA ASP A 111 40.94 12.99 27.24
C ASP A 111 41.23 13.49 25.81
N PRO A 112 40.20 13.90 25.06
CA PRO A 112 40.39 14.43 23.71
C PRO A 112 41.29 15.67 23.76
N ARG A 113 42.29 15.72 22.87
CA ARG A 113 43.30 16.79 22.83
C ARG A 113 42.75 18.13 22.31
N THR A 114 41.54 18.11 21.76
CA THR A 114 40.87 19.25 21.14
C THR A 114 39.39 19.24 21.48
N ALA A 115 38.81 20.44 21.67
CA ALA A 115 37.39 20.61 21.98
C ALA A 115 36.51 20.85 20.74
N THR A 116 37.10 21.29 19.63
CA THR A 116 36.38 21.66 18.40
C THR A 116 37.03 21.09 17.15
N ALA A 117 36.23 20.92 16.10
CA ALA A 117 36.71 20.42 14.80
C ALA A 117 37.72 21.37 14.13
N ASP A 118 37.53 22.70 14.21
CA ASP A 118 38.52 23.67 13.74
C ASP A 118 39.86 23.52 14.50
N GLY A 119 39.82 23.34 15.83
CA GLY A 119 41.01 23.10 16.64
C GLY A 119 41.75 21.80 16.27
N SER A 120 41.01 20.74 15.96
CA SER A 120 41.58 19.50 15.42
C SER A 120 42.27 19.71 14.08
N LEU A 121 41.71 20.54 13.19
CA LEU A 121 42.30 20.84 11.89
C LEU A 121 43.59 21.67 12.02
N GLU A 122 43.62 22.64 12.94
CA GLU A 122 44.82 23.44 13.23
C GLU A 122 45.94 22.56 13.80
N MET A 123 45.63 21.71 14.77
CA MET A 123 46.59 20.79 15.36
C MET A 123 47.08 19.73 14.35
N ALA A 124 46.20 19.27 13.45
CA ALA A 124 46.58 18.36 12.36
C ALA A 124 47.56 18.99 11.37
N ARG A 125 47.55 20.32 11.19
CA ARG A 125 48.46 21.08 10.33
C ARG A 125 49.81 21.42 11.00
N GLY A 126 49.84 21.45 12.33
CA GLY A 126 51.05 21.75 13.09
C GLY A 126 52.08 20.61 13.10
N THR A 127 53.17 20.81 13.85
CA THR A 127 54.27 19.85 13.99
C THR A 127 54.08 18.86 15.15
N SER A 128 53.02 19.01 15.95
CA SER A 128 52.72 18.13 17.08
C SER A 128 52.67 16.65 16.68
N ARG A 129 53.23 15.77 17.51
CA ARG A 129 53.16 14.32 17.29
C ARG A 129 51.72 13.83 17.59
N ILE A 130 51.10 13.19 16.59
CA ILE A 130 49.74 12.62 16.64
C ILE A 130 49.87 11.14 16.26
N ALA A 131 49.26 10.25 17.05
CA ALA A 131 49.23 8.83 16.74
C ALA A 131 48.37 8.55 15.49
N ASP A 132 48.70 7.50 14.75
CA ASP A 132 47.89 7.11 13.59
C ASP A 132 46.49 6.63 14.02
N PRO A 133 45.45 6.93 13.23
CA PRO A 133 44.11 6.45 13.53
C PRO A 133 44.06 4.92 13.43
N PRO A 134 43.33 4.23 14.33
CA PRO A 134 43.06 2.80 14.18
C PRO A 134 42.42 2.48 12.82
N ALA A 135 42.70 1.31 12.26
CA ALA A 135 42.20 0.91 10.93
C ALA A 135 40.66 0.97 10.82
N TRP A 136 39.95 0.72 11.92
CA TRP A 136 38.49 0.78 11.98
C TRP A 136 37.91 2.21 11.98
N PHE A 137 38.73 3.26 12.06
CA PHE A 137 38.27 4.64 11.80
C PHE A 137 37.99 4.87 10.31
N GLY A 138 38.60 4.09 9.41
CA GLY A 138 38.49 4.27 7.97
C GLY A 138 39.31 5.44 7.45
N VAL A 139 38.81 6.11 6.41
CA VAL A 139 39.49 7.23 5.74
C VAL A 139 38.52 8.37 5.41
N ILE A 140 39.01 9.61 5.46
CA ILE A 140 38.28 10.78 4.96
C ILE A 140 38.64 10.96 3.49
N ARG A 141 37.62 11.02 2.61
CA ARG A 141 37.78 11.27 1.17
C ARG A 141 37.22 12.64 0.77
N PRO A 142 38.03 13.72 0.83
CA PRO A 142 37.53 15.07 0.57
C PRO A 142 36.90 15.26 -0.80
N ALA A 143 37.41 14.60 -1.85
CA ALA A 143 36.86 14.73 -3.19
C ALA A 143 35.41 14.24 -3.29
N GLN A 144 35.07 13.12 -2.64
CA GLN A 144 33.72 12.55 -2.65
C GLN A 144 32.75 13.34 -1.78
N LEU A 145 33.22 13.84 -0.63
CA LEU A 145 32.44 14.71 0.27
C LEU A 145 32.13 16.09 -0.34
N LEU A 146 32.98 16.60 -1.22
CA LEU A 146 32.73 17.85 -1.93
C LEU A 146 31.83 17.66 -3.14
N ALA A 147 31.97 16.54 -3.87
CA ALA A 147 31.15 16.23 -5.04
C ALA A 147 29.68 15.97 -4.68
N SER A 148 29.41 15.31 -3.55
CA SER A 148 28.05 15.03 -3.07
C SER A 148 27.29 16.26 -2.57
N SER A 149 27.99 17.38 -2.30
CA SER A 149 27.36 18.62 -1.84
C SER A 149 26.73 19.44 -2.97
N ASP A 150 27.15 19.22 -4.22
CA ASP A 150 26.62 19.91 -5.39
C ASP A 150 25.36 19.20 -5.97
N SER A 151 25.04 17.98 -5.52
CA SER A 151 23.80 17.27 -5.86
C SER A 151 22.63 17.60 -4.93
N ARG A 152 22.74 18.62 -4.07
CA ARG A 152 21.59 19.26 -3.42
C ARG A 152 20.88 20.18 -4.42
N ALA A 153 20.43 19.62 -5.53
CA ALA A 153 19.38 20.24 -6.33
C ALA A 153 18.05 20.03 -5.57
N ALA A 154 17.23 21.08 -5.53
CA ALA A 154 15.85 20.97 -5.09
C ALA A 154 15.13 19.87 -5.90
N PRO A 155 14.09 19.20 -5.34
CA PRO A 155 13.27 18.31 -6.14
C PRO A 155 12.77 19.07 -7.36
N ALA A 156 12.84 18.44 -8.54
CA ALA A 156 12.50 19.04 -9.82
C ALA A 156 11.18 19.82 -9.71
N THR A 157 11.22 21.10 -10.06
CA THR A 157 10.06 21.97 -10.00
C THR A 157 9.13 21.67 -11.17
N ASP A 158 7.83 21.84 -10.98
CA ASP A 158 6.77 21.62 -12.01
C ASP A 158 7.08 22.38 -13.32
N THR A 159 7.84 23.47 -13.23
CA THR A 159 8.33 24.28 -14.35
C THR A 159 9.32 23.53 -15.26
N ASP A 160 10.18 22.69 -14.69
CA ASP A 160 11.17 21.90 -15.44
C ASP A 160 10.49 20.75 -16.21
N LEU A 161 9.39 20.21 -15.67
CA LEU A 161 8.54 19.23 -16.33
C LEU A 161 7.71 19.85 -17.46
N ARG A 162 7.16 21.05 -17.26
CA ARG A 162 6.42 21.79 -18.30
C ARG A 162 7.28 22.13 -19.50
N THR A 163 8.52 22.56 -19.28
CA THR A 163 9.44 22.91 -20.37
C THR A 163 9.80 21.70 -21.24
N ALA A 164 9.85 20.49 -20.64
CA ALA A 164 10.05 19.24 -21.37
C ALA A 164 8.79 18.76 -22.13
N ILE A 165 7.60 19.18 -21.69
CA ILE A 165 6.31 18.85 -22.33
C ILE A 165 6.03 19.81 -23.50
N GLU A 166 6.34 21.10 -23.37
CA GLU A 166 6.18 22.10 -24.45
C GLU A 166 7.04 21.76 -25.68
N LEU A 167 8.25 21.22 -25.50
CA LEU A 167 9.12 20.79 -26.59
C LEU A 167 8.59 19.56 -27.38
N VAL A 168 7.59 18.85 -26.85
CA VAL A 168 6.94 17.71 -27.51
C VAL A 168 5.64 18.13 -28.20
N ALA A 169 5.04 19.26 -27.82
CA ALA A 169 3.77 19.74 -28.36
C ALA A 169 3.90 20.53 -29.68
N GLU A 170 5.08 21.00 -30.06
CA GLU A 170 5.30 21.69 -31.34
C GLU A 170 5.65 20.72 -32.48
N ARG A 171 4.68 19.91 -32.92
CA ARG A 171 4.65 19.34 -34.28
C ARG A 171 3.26 18.76 -34.60
N GLU A 172 2.34 19.60 -35.06
CA GLU A 172 1.25 19.14 -35.93
C GLU A 172 1.55 19.57 -37.36
N PRO A 173 1.22 18.73 -38.36
CA PRO A 173 0.73 19.23 -39.62
C PRO A 173 -0.71 18.76 -39.87
N ASP A 174 -1.52 19.71 -40.32
CA ASP A 174 -2.76 19.50 -41.07
C ASP A 174 -2.55 18.48 -42.20
N ASP A 175 -3.54 17.62 -42.44
CA ASP A 175 -4.25 17.56 -43.74
C ASP A 175 -5.37 16.50 -43.72
N GLU A 176 -6.39 16.81 -44.54
CA GLU A 176 -7.71 16.21 -44.69
C GLU A 176 -7.76 14.83 -45.39
N ASP A 177 -8.88 14.14 -45.11
CA ASP A 177 -9.67 13.20 -45.93
C ASP A 177 -9.29 11.73 -46.24
N ASP A 178 -10.36 10.94 -46.08
CA ASP A 178 -10.81 9.69 -46.73
C ASP A 178 -10.30 8.28 -46.36
N ALA A 179 -11.20 7.61 -45.61
CA ALA A 179 -11.83 6.31 -45.88
C ALA A 179 -11.00 5.01 -46.12
N ALA A 180 -11.37 4.03 -45.29
CA ALA A 180 -11.33 2.57 -45.45
C ALA A 180 -10.18 1.78 -44.76
N SER A 181 -10.64 0.93 -43.83
CA SER A 181 -10.00 -0.22 -43.13
C SER A 181 -8.66 0.03 -42.43
N GLU A 182 -8.71 0.23 -41.11
CA GLU A 182 -7.53 0.24 -40.25
C GLU A 182 -7.41 -1.06 -39.44
N GLU A 183 -6.71 -2.03 -40.02
CA GLU A 183 -5.87 -2.91 -39.21
C GLU A 183 -4.48 -2.26 -39.06
N SER A 184 -4.11 -1.98 -37.81
CA SER A 184 -2.74 -1.96 -37.30
C SER A 184 -1.73 -0.98 -37.94
N LYS A 185 -1.92 0.32 -37.73
CA LYS A 185 -0.87 1.35 -37.95
C LYS A 185 0.05 1.57 -36.73
N VAL A 186 -0.37 1.17 -35.53
CA VAL A 186 0.47 1.29 -34.30
C VAL A 186 1.57 0.21 -34.25
N LEU A 187 1.35 -0.97 -34.83
CA LEU A 187 2.36 -2.05 -34.88
C LEU A 187 3.49 -1.77 -35.89
N LYS A 188 3.30 -0.89 -36.87
CA LYS A 188 4.35 -0.50 -37.83
C LYS A 188 5.34 0.55 -37.29
N LEU A 189 5.05 1.17 -36.14
CA LEU A 189 5.95 2.09 -35.46
C LEU A 189 7.06 1.38 -34.67
N PHE A 190 6.89 0.09 -34.37
CA PHE A 190 7.85 -0.69 -33.58
C PHE A 190 8.88 -1.48 -34.41
N GLU A 191 8.74 -1.53 -35.74
CA GLU A 191 9.59 -2.40 -36.58
C GLU A 191 10.67 -1.68 -37.40
N ASN A 192 10.86 -0.36 -37.28
CA ASN A 192 11.82 0.35 -38.13
C ASN A 192 13.20 0.55 -37.44
N PRO A 193 14.28 -0.14 -37.88
CA PRO A 193 15.54 -0.26 -37.12
C PRO A 193 16.53 0.91 -37.33
N LEU A 194 16.06 2.09 -37.74
CA LEU A 194 16.93 3.20 -38.18
C LEU A 194 16.89 4.48 -37.33
N LEU A 195 16.11 4.53 -36.25
CA LEU A 195 16.03 5.73 -35.38
C LEU A 195 17.03 5.67 -34.22
N ARG A 196 18.32 5.86 -34.51
CA ARG A 196 19.35 6.17 -33.50
C ARG A 196 19.32 7.66 -33.16
N SER A 197 18.47 8.08 -32.21
CA SER A 197 18.64 9.39 -31.57
C SER A 197 19.54 9.26 -30.33
N ARG A 198 20.64 10.05 -30.32
CA ARG A 198 21.65 10.06 -29.25
C ARG A 198 21.06 10.51 -27.90
N ALA A 199 20.05 11.38 -27.92
CA ALA A 199 19.44 11.97 -26.74
C ALA A 199 18.62 10.98 -25.91
N LEU A 200 17.91 10.05 -26.55
CA LEU A 200 17.12 9.04 -25.85
C LEU A 200 18.01 7.94 -25.24
N MET A 201 19.12 7.62 -25.92
CA MET A 201 20.16 6.73 -25.40
C MET A 201 20.91 7.33 -24.21
N ASP A 202 21.21 8.63 -24.20
CA ASP A 202 21.86 9.30 -23.07
C ASP A 202 20.94 9.43 -21.85
N PHE A 203 19.63 9.53 -22.07
CA PHE A 203 18.61 9.50 -21.02
C PHE A 203 18.44 8.10 -20.43
N LEU A 204 18.36 7.06 -21.27
CA LEU A 204 18.33 5.66 -20.81
C LEU A 204 19.63 5.26 -20.11
N ARG A 205 20.79 5.74 -20.58
CA ARG A 205 22.09 5.47 -19.96
C ARG A 205 22.27 6.19 -18.61
N LYS A 206 21.59 7.32 -18.41
CA LYS A 206 21.50 8.02 -17.10
C LYS A 206 20.49 7.39 -16.15
N LEU A 207 19.38 6.87 -16.64
CA LEU A 207 18.37 6.17 -15.84
C LEU A 207 18.80 4.77 -15.41
N LEU A 208 19.60 4.09 -16.22
CA LEU A 208 20.04 2.71 -15.96
C LEU A 208 21.45 2.59 -15.36
N GLY A 209 22.11 3.69 -15.00
CA GLY A 209 23.35 3.70 -14.21
C GLY A 209 24.47 2.78 -14.72
N GLU A 210 25.32 3.27 -15.62
CA GLU A 210 26.45 2.50 -16.11
C GLU A 210 27.63 2.48 -15.11
N ALA A 211 28.13 1.29 -14.78
CA ALA A 211 29.53 1.04 -14.42
C ALA A 211 30.17 0.20 -15.54
N PRO A 212 31.47 0.36 -15.82
CA PRO A 212 32.03 0.09 -17.13
C PRO A 212 32.29 -1.39 -17.41
N SER A 213 31.99 -1.81 -18.65
CA SER A 213 32.62 -2.95 -19.33
C SER A 213 34.13 -2.70 -19.52
N ARG A 214 35.07 -3.65 -19.61
CA ARG A 214 35.06 -4.92 -20.37
C ARG A 214 36.41 -5.64 -20.15
N GLY A 215 36.44 -6.97 -20.21
CA GLY A 215 37.67 -7.77 -20.39
C GLY A 215 37.46 -9.26 -20.05
N ASP A 216 37.59 -10.13 -21.06
CA ASP A 216 37.48 -11.60 -21.06
C ASP A 216 38.21 -12.31 -19.90
N ASP A 217 37.62 -13.34 -19.28
CA ASP A 217 37.68 -14.74 -19.76
C ASP A 217 37.04 -15.71 -18.73
N SER A 218 36.37 -16.73 -19.24
CA SER A 218 36.01 -18.03 -18.61
C SER A 218 35.72 -18.12 -17.10
N SER A 219 34.48 -18.49 -16.75
CA SER A 219 34.11 -19.65 -15.91
C SER A 219 32.81 -19.41 -15.15
N GLY A 220 31.93 -20.42 -15.21
CA GLY A 220 30.55 -20.36 -14.74
C GLY A 220 30.37 -20.41 -13.22
N GLY A 221 29.20 -19.92 -12.80
CA GLY A 221 28.71 -19.97 -11.45
C GLY A 221 27.36 -19.24 -11.39
N GLU A 222 26.29 -20.03 -11.35
CA GLU A 222 24.88 -19.63 -11.43
C GLU A 222 24.53 -18.45 -10.50
N PHE A 223 23.95 -17.41 -11.06
CA PHE A 223 23.11 -16.46 -10.33
C PHE A 223 21.71 -16.52 -10.93
N GLU A 224 20.77 -17.06 -10.16
CA GLU A 224 19.34 -16.94 -10.35
C GLU A 224 18.97 -15.45 -10.39
N ALA A 225 18.91 -14.91 -11.61
CA ALA A 225 17.99 -13.85 -11.89
C ALA A 225 16.59 -14.38 -11.54
N ARG A 226 15.95 -13.80 -10.52
CA ARG A 226 14.48 -13.79 -10.42
C ARG A 226 13.96 -13.03 -11.62
N SER A 227 13.96 -13.75 -12.74
CA SER A 227 13.15 -13.50 -13.90
C SER A 227 11.74 -13.36 -13.39
N ILE A 228 11.13 -12.22 -13.71
CA ILE A 228 9.69 -12.13 -13.84
C ILE A 228 9.39 -13.20 -14.89
N ARG A 229 8.99 -14.39 -14.43
CA ARG A 229 8.41 -15.39 -15.30
C ARG A 229 7.23 -14.66 -15.97
N PRO A 230 7.19 -14.55 -17.30
CA PRO A 230 5.91 -14.32 -17.95
C PRO A 230 5.02 -15.43 -17.42
N ALA A 231 3.85 -15.05 -16.89
CA ALA A 231 2.86 -16.02 -16.52
C ALA A 231 2.71 -16.98 -17.71
N ARG A 232 3.05 -18.24 -17.43
CA ARG A 232 2.67 -19.45 -18.12
C ARG A 232 1.50 -19.17 -19.06
N ALA A 233 1.68 -19.47 -20.35
CA ALA A 233 0.67 -19.36 -21.42
C ALA A 233 -0.75 -19.29 -20.82
N VAL A 234 -1.29 -18.08 -20.80
CA VAL A 234 -2.63 -17.79 -20.28
C VAL A 234 -3.57 -18.74 -21.00
N GLY A 235 -4.14 -19.69 -20.25
CA GLY A 235 -5.21 -20.54 -20.78
C GLY A 235 -6.32 -19.65 -21.31
N ALA A 236 -7.09 -20.12 -22.30
CA ALA A 236 -8.15 -19.36 -22.96
C ALA A 236 -9.23 -18.77 -22.01
N SER A 237 -9.17 -19.09 -20.72
CA SER A 237 -10.08 -18.70 -19.64
C SER A 237 -9.49 -17.76 -18.57
N ALA A 238 -8.26 -17.23 -18.71
CA ALA A 238 -7.76 -16.30 -17.69
C ALA A 238 -8.47 -14.93 -17.77
N ARG A 239 -8.88 -14.44 -16.60
CA ARG A 239 -9.55 -13.16 -16.43
C ARG A 239 -8.60 -12.01 -16.81
N PRO A 240 -8.98 -11.11 -17.74
CA PRO A 240 -8.19 -9.91 -18.02
C PRO A 240 -8.30 -8.93 -16.84
N LEU A 241 -7.21 -8.20 -16.58
CA LEU A 241 -7.19 -7.15 -15.54
C LEU A 241 -8.03 -5.95 -16.00
N PRO A 242 -8.67 -5.22 -15.07
CA PRO A 242 -9.43 -4.03 -15.40
C PRO A 242 -8.50 -2.90 -15.90
N THR A 243 -8.96 -2.16 -16.90
CA THR A 243 -8.24 -1.00 -17.45
C THR A 243 -8.76 0.28 -16.79
N ARG A 244 -7.92 0.96 -16.00
CA ARG A 244 -8.31 2.22 -15.33
C ARG A 244 -8.45 3.36 -16.33
N ILE A 245 -9.57 4.06 -16.25
CA ILE A 245 -9.82 5.29 -17.00
C ILE A 245 -9.53 6.46 -16.09
N ASN A 246 -8.44 7.17 -16.36
CA ASN A 246 -8.21 8.46 -15.71
C ASN A 246 -8.93 9.54 -16.51
N PHE A 247 -9.94 10.16 -15.94
CA PHE A 247 -10.54 11.37 -16.50
C PHE A 247 -9.57 12.55 -16.30
N VAL A 248 -8.57 12.67 -17.18
CA VAL A 248 -7.67 13.83 -17.25
C VAL A 248 -8.13 14.72 -18.39
N GLY A 249 -8.50 15.96 -18.08
CA GLY A 249 -8.86 16.95 -19.09
C GLY A 249 -9.74 18.05 -18.50
N ASP A 250 -9.74 19.20 -19.16
CA ASP A 250 -10.35 20.50 -18.82
C ASP A 250 -11.90 20.49 -18.79
N ARG A 251 -12.50 19.37 -18.37
CA ARG A 251 -13.94 19.16 -18.17
C ARG A 251 -14.19 18.88 -16.67
N PRO A 252 -15.32 19.35 -16.10
CA PRO A 252 -15.55 19.40 -14.65
C PRO A 252 -15.49 18.05 -13.90
N GLY A 253 -15.44 16.91 -14.60
CA GLY A 253 -15.40 15.57 -14.00
C GLY A 253 -14.12 15.26 -13.21
N ALA A 254 -12.96 15.82 -13.59
CA ALA A 254 -11.71 15.63 -12.85
C ALA A 254 -11.73 16.31 -11.46
N ALA A 255 -12.53 17.38 -11.32
CA ALA A 255 -12.72 18.09 -10.05
C ALA A 255 -13.77 17.42 -9.12
N LEU A 256 -14.53 16.44 -9.63
CA LEU A 256 -15.66 15.80 -8.93
C LEU A 256 -15.33 14.43 -8.30
N GLY A 257 -14.09 13.95 -8.41
CA GLY A 257 -13.70 12.64 -7.88
C GLY A 257 -14.40 11.48 -8.60
N ILE A 258 -14.68 11.65 -9.90
CA ILE A 258 -15.28 10.61 -10.74
C ILE A 258 -14.17 9.64 -11.17
N GLY A 259 -14.24 8.41 -10.66
CA GLY A 259 -13.43 7.30 -11.10
C GLY A 259 -14.11 6.52 -12.22
N GLY A 260 -13.35 5.74 -12.96
CA GLY A 260 -13.91 4.78 -13.88
C GLY A 260 -12.90 3.72 -14.32
N ALA A 261 -13.39 2.52 -14.57
CA ALA A 261 -12.59 1.42 -15.07
C ALA A 261 -13.38 0.58 -16.08
N LEU A 262 -12.68 0.04 -17.06
CA LEU A 262 -13.21 -0.97 -17.96
C LEU A 262 -13.02 -2.33 -17.31
N HIS A 263 -14.10 -3.06 -17.14
CA HIS A 263 -14.13 -4.40 -16.59
C HIS A 263 -14.54 -5.41 -17.66
N PRO A 264 -14.02 -6.64 -17.58
CA PRO A 264 -14.50 -7.71 -18.41
C PRO A 264 -15.90 -8.17 -18.01
N GLU A 265 -16.59 -8.75 -18.98
CA GLU A 265 -17.85 -9.48 -18.80
C GLU A 265 -17.66 -10.94 -19.19
N TRP A 266 -18.24 -11.85 -18.41
CA TRP A 266 -18.22 -13.27 -18.70
C TRP A 266 -19.30 -13.63 -19.71
N ASP A 267 -18.88 -14.16 -20.85
CA ASP A 267 -19.78 -14.68 -21.87
C ASP A 267 -19.94 -16.19 -21.68
N VAL A 268 -21.05 -16.59 -21.05
CA VAL A 268 -21.36 -17.99 -20.75
C VAL A 268 -21.58 -18.84 -22.01
N PHE A 269 -22.05 -18.24 -23.11
CA PHE A 269 -22.33 -18.97 -24.35
C PHE A 269 -21.06 -19.31 -25.11
N ASN A 270 -20.07 -18.41 -25.06
CA ASN A 270 -18.76 -18.62 -25.68
C ASN A 270 -17.67 -19.08 -24.69
N ASN A 271 -18.02 -19.25 -23.41
CA ASN A 271 -17.12 -19.67 -22.32
C ASN A 271 -15.82 -18.85 -22.27
N ARG A 272 -15.91 -17.53 -22.45
CA ARG A 272 -14.76 -16.62 -22.51
C ARG A 272 -15.09 -15.26 -21.90
N TYR A 273 -14.05 -14.50 -21.56
CA TYR A 273 -14.22 -13.10 -21.17
C TYR A 273 -14.27 -12.19 -22.40
N ARG A 274 -15.16 -11.20 -22.34
CA ARG A 274 -15.15 -10.03 -23.21
C ARG A 274 -14.34 -8.96 -22.50
N ALA A 275 -13.10 -8.75 -22.94
CA ALA A 275 -12.21 -7.75 -22.36
C ALA A 275 -12.76 -6.32 -22.54
N ASP A 276 -12.52 -5.46 -21.54
CA ASP A 276 -12.89 -4.04 -21.55
C ASP A 276 -14.34 -3.73 -21.98
N TRP A 277 -15.27 -4.66 -21.68
CA TRP A 277 -16.62 -4.64 -22.21
C TRP A 277 -17.55 -3.68 -21.46
N CYS A 278 -17.39 -3.62 -20.14
CA CYS A 278 -18.24 -2.84 -19.25
C CYS A 278 -17.47 -1.65 -18.67
N ARG A 279 -18.00 -0.44 -18.81
CA ARG A 279 -17.46 0.76 -18.14
C ARG A 279 -18.18 0.96 -16.81
N VAL A 280 -17.45 0.74 -15.73
CA VAL A 280 -17.90 1.05 -14.37
C VAL A 280 -17.41 2.44 -13.99
N ILE A 281 -18.31 3.26 -13.44
CA ILE A 281 -18.07 4.67 -13.09
C ILE A 281 -18.48 4.88 -11.64
N ASP A 282 -17.51 5.07 -10.76
CA ASP A 282 -17.73 5.43 -9.37
C ASP A 282 -17.64 6.95 -9.18
N PHE A 283 -18.52 7.51 -8.35
CA PHE A 283 -18.53 8.95 -8.09
C PHE A 283 -19.17 9.28 -6.74
N PRO A 284 -18.70 10.33 -6.03
CA PRO A 284 -19.30 10.73 -4.77
C PRO A 284 -20.66 11.40 -4.98
N LEU A 285 -21.68 10.96 -4.24
CA LEU A 285 -22.94 11.69 -4.16
C LEU A 285 -22.75 12.94 -3.30
N THR A 286 -22.63 14.10 -3.94
CA THR A 286 -22.33 15.39 -3.29
C THR A 286 -23.54 16.33 -3.19
N LYS A 287 -24.72 15.92 -3.66
CA LYS A 287 -25.92 16.78 -3.61
C LYS A 287 -26.19 17.28 -2.18
N PRO A 288 -26.45 18.59 -1.98
CA PRO A 288 -26.81 19.13 -0.68
C PRO A 288 -28.15 18.52 -0.25
N THR A 289 -28.12 17.77 0.85
CA THR A 289 -29.29 17.04 1.33
C THR A 289 -29.91 17.76 2.52
N HIS A 290 -31.24 17.92 2.52
CA HIS A 290 -31.97 18.34 3.70
C HIS A 290 -31.76 17.31 4.81
N ILE A 291 -31.11 17.73 5.89
CA ILE A 291 -30.83 16.92 7.09
C ILE A 291 -32.13 16.82 7.90
N SER A 292 -33.19 16.25 7.33
CA SER A 292 -34.27 15.71 8.15
C SER A 292 -33.74 14.43 8.80
N ALA A 293 -34.02 14.25 10.09
CA ALA A 293 -33.46 13.18 10.89
C ALA A 293 -33.83 11.80 10.30
N ALA A 294 -32.92 11.27 9.47
CA ALA A 294 -32.95 9.92 8.98
C ALA A 294 -32.78 8.97 10.18
N HIS A 295 -33.90 8.62 10.82
CA HIS A 295 -33.91 7.68 11.92
C HIS A 295 -33.54 6.30 11.38
N VAL A 296 -32.44 5.75 11.89
CA VAL A 296 -32.03 4.37 11.62
C VAL A 296 -32.44 3.55 12.83
N SER A 297 -33.31 2.57 12.61
CA SER A 297 -33.74 1.66 13.68
C SER A 297 -32.53 0.91 14.22
N HIS A 298 -32.40 0.89 15.54
CA HIS A 298 -31.40 0.08 16.22
C HIS A 298 -31.87 -1.37 16.29
N ASP A 299 -30.99 -2.30 15.92
CA ASP A 299 -31.22 -3.73 16.04
C ASP A 299 -30.19 -4.32 17.02
N ASP A 300 -30.63 -4.52 18.26
CA ASP A 300 -29.79 -5.03 19.33
C ASP A 300 -29.35 -6.48 19.09
N GLU A 301 -30.19 -7.27 18.42
CA GLU A 301 -29.85 -8.66 18.09
C GLU A 301 -28.75 -8.68 17.03
N LEU A 302 -28.91 -7.88 15.96
CA LEU A 302 -27.87 -7.73 14.94
C LEU A 302 -26.54 -7.28 15.56
N ARG A 303 -26.57 -6.30 16.47
CA ARG A 303 -25.35 -5.84 17.18
C ARG A 303 -24.70 -6.96 17.97
N ARG A 304 -25.48 -7.71 18.76
CA ARG A 304 -24.96 -8.86 19.54
C ARG A 304 -24.32 -9.93 18.66
N ARG A 305 -24.88 -10.17 17.48
CA ARG A 305 -24.40 -11.18 16.53
C ARG A 305 -23.13 -10.72 15.83
N LEU A 306 -23.15 -9.54 15.23
CA LEU A 306 -21.99 -8.97 14.53
C LEU A 306 -20.82 -8.63 15.48
N ALA A 307 -21.08 -8.47 16.78
CA ALA A 307 -20.03 -8.28 17.79
C ALA A 307 -19.01 -9.43 17.80
N ARG A 308 -19.37 -10.64 17.36
CA ARG A 308 -18.52 -11.84 17.35
C ARG A 308 -17.74 -12.03 16.04
N VAL A 309 -18.02 -11.22 15.02
CA VAL A 309 -17.50 -11.36 13.65
C VAL A 309 -16.29 -10.47 13.45
N GLY A 310 -15.37 -10.85 12.54
CA GLY A 310 -14.33 -9.94 12.04
C GLY A 310 -13.18 -9.66 13.01
N LEU A 311 -13.08 -10.42 14.09
CA LEU A 311 -12.03 -10.28 15.10
C LEU A 311 -10.73 -10.93 14.64
N GLY A 312 -9.65 -10.15 14.65
CA GLY A 312 -8.29 -10.57 14.35
C GLY A 312 -7.40 -10.64 15.59
N PRO A 313 -6.28 -11.37 15.50
CA PRO A 313 -5.41 -11.67 16.63
C PRO A 313 -4.73 -10.41 17.16
N LYS A 314 -4.68 -10.29 18.48
CA LYS A 314 -3.93 -9.32 19.24
C LYS A 314 -3.16 -10.06 20.32
N LEU A 315 -1.87 -9.77 20.42
CA LEU A 315 -1.06 -10.22 21.54
C LEU A 315 -1.36 -9.29 22.73
N LEU A 316 -1.99 -9.81 23.75
CA LEU A 316 -2.18 -9.13 25.03
C LEU A 316 -0.96 -9.46 25.90
N ARG A 317 -0.32 -8.43 26.42
CA ARG A 317 0.85 -8.53 27.29
C ARG A 317 0.46 -8.33 28.75
N ALA A 318 1.39 -8.61 29.65
CA ALA A 318 1.21 -8.48 31.09
C ALA A 318 -0.08 -9.12 31.62
N ARG A 319 -0.21 -10.43 31.45
CA ARG A 319 -1.34 -11.23 31.92
C ARG A 319 -0.90 -12.18 33.04
N PRO A 320 -1.78 -12.48 34.01
CA PRO A 320 -1.47 -13.44 35.08
C PRO A 320 -1.36 -14.88 34.57
N ASP A 321 -1.95 -15.15 33.40
CA ASP A 321 -1.94 -16.45 32.74
C ASP A 321 -1.98 -16.25 31.21
N GLY A 322 -1.37 -17.15 30.46
CA GLY A 322 -1.21 -17.00 29.01
C GLY A 322 -0.37 -18.10 28.35
N ASP A 323 -0.14 -17.93 27.05
CA ASP A 323 0.46 -18.93 26.18
C ASP A 323 2.00 -18.93 26.25
N GLU A 324 2.59 -17.74 26.37
CA GLU A 324 4.04 -17.51 26.37
C GLU A 324 4.44 -16.52 27.47
N ILE A 325 5.67 -16.57 27.96
CA ILE A 325 6.19 -15.63 28.97
C ILE A 325 6.60 -14.30 28.31
N ASP A 326 6.14 -13.20 28.88
CA ASP A 326 6.57 -11.86 28.55
C ASP A 326 7.90 -11.55 29.25
N ILE A 327 9.00 -11.59 28.50
CA ILE A 327 10.35 -11.38 29.06
C ILE A 327 10.50 -9.98 29.67
N GLU A 328 9.89 -8.95 29.08
CA GLU A 328 9.97 -7.58 29.60
C GLU A 328 9.22 -7.49 30.93
N ALA A 329 7.97 -7.97 31.00
CA ALA A 329 7.21 -7.96 32.25
C ALA A 329 7.84 -8.83 33.34
N LEU A 330 8.51 -9.93 32.97
CA LEU A 330 9.27 -10.76 33.90
C LEU A 330 10.48 -10.02 34.46
N VAL A 331 11.24 -9.32 33.60
CA VAL A 331 12.38 -8.49 34.04
C VAL A 331 11.89 -7.40 34.99
N ASP A 332 10.81 -6.70 34.65
CA ASP A 332 10.20 -5.67 35.50
C ASP A 332 9.77 -6.23 36.87
N LEU A 333 9.10 -7.40 36.89
CA LEU A 333 8.73 -8.09 38.14
C LEU A 333 9.97 -8.39 39.00
N PHE A 334 11.05 -8.89 38.42
CA PHE A 334 12.29 -9.18 39.16
C PHE A 334 13.00 -7.93 39.66
N VAL A 335 12.94 -6.82 38.91
CA VAL A 335 13.45 -5.52 39.34
C VAL A 335 12.65 -5.03 40.55
N ASP A 336 11.33 -5.03 40.46
CA ASP A 336 10.43 -4.58 41.53
C ASP A 336 10.60 -5.39 42.82
N LEU A 337 10.67 -6.73 42.70
CA LEU A 337 10.92 -7.62 43.83
C LEU A 337 12.26 -7.33 44.51
N ARG A 338 13.31 -7.04 43.73
CA ARG A 338 14.64 -6.65 44.26
C ARG A 338 14.65 -5.25 44.86
N SER A 339 13.75 -4.37 44.43
CA SER A 339 13.54 -3.04 44.99
C SER A 339 12.65 -3.04 46.23
N GLY A 340 12.15 -4.20 46.67
CA GLY A 340 11.30 -4.35 47.85
C GLY A 340 9.81 -4.09 47.60
N CYS A 341 9.40 -3.98 46.33
CA CYS A 341 8.00 -3.88 45.93
C CYS A 341 7.41 -5.29 45.69
N SER A 342 6.08 -5.41 45.80
CA SER A 342 5.34 -6.65 45.48
C SER A 342 4.24 -6.32 44.47
N PRO A 343 4.59 -6.25 43.17
CA PRO A 343 3.61 -6.02 42.11
C PRO A 343 2.85 -7.30 41.76
N THR A 344 1.82 -7.19 40.94
CA THR A 344 1.06 -8.35 40.45
C THR A 344 1.88 -9.19 39.46
N GLU A 345 1.78 -10.53 39.56
CA GLU A 345 2.51 -11.51 38.74
C GLU A 345 1.95 -11.63 37.30
N ALA A 346 1.85 -10.49 36.62
CA ALA A 346 1.31 -10.40 35.27
C ALA A 346 2.44 -10.59 34.23
N VAL A 347 3.02 -11.78 34.16
CA VAL A 347 4.23 -12.05 33.34
C VAL A 347 3.98 -12.84 32.06
N TYR A 348 2.73 -13.15 31.73
CA TYR A 348 2.39 -13.90 30.54
C TYR A 348 1.86 -13.02 29.41
N THR A 349 2.00 -13.51 28.19
CA THR A 349 1.33 -13.00 26.99
C THR A 349 0.22 -13.95 26.57
N GLN A 350 -0.85 -13.43 26.00
CA GLN A 350 -1.99 -14.22 25.55
C GLN A 350 -2.45 -13.73 24.17
N ARG A 351 -2.56 -14.64 23.20
CA ARG A 351 -3.10 -14.29 21.87
C ARG A 351 -4.62 -14.40 21.89
N ARG A 352 -5.31 -13.28 21.63
CA ARG A 352 -6.77 -13.25 21.53
C ARG A 352 -7.23 -12.55 20.26
N ASN A 353 -8.32 -13.01 19.66
CA ASN A 353 -8.94 -12.31 18.55
C ASN A 353 -9.82 -11.18 19.08
N VAL A 354 -9.27 -9.97 19.19
CA VAL A 354 -9.96 -8.81 19.80
C VAL A 354 -9.93 -7.56 18.91
N VAL A 355 -9.09 -7.53 17.89
CA VAL A 355 -8.98 -6.35 17.00
C VAL A 355 -9.95 -6.48 15.85
N ARG A 356 -10.74 -5.44 15.60
CA ARG A 356 -11.61 -5.36 14.42
C ARG A 356 -10.75 -5.27 13.17
N ASN A 357 -10.78 -6.32 12.36
CA ASN A 357 -9.97 -6.47 11.16
C ASN A 357 -10.85 -6.78 9.93
N LEU A 358 -12.05 -6.20 9.88
CA LEU A 358 -13.03 -6.42 8.82
C LEU A 358 -13.35 -5.13 8.08
N GLY A 359 -13.25 -5.21 6.75
CA GLY A 359 -13.69 -4.19 5.81
C GLY A 359 -14.90 -4.70 5.05
N VAL A 360 -16.02 -3.99 5.13
CA VAL A 360 -17.28 -4.35 4.49
C VAL A 360 -17.67 -3.28 3.47
N LEU A 361 -17.89 -3.69 2.22
CA LEU A 361 -18.54 -2.83 1.22
C LEU A 361 -19.98 -3.33 1.04
N ILE A 362 -20.94 -2.47 1.35
CA ILE A 362 -22.36 -2.71 1.12
C ILE A 362 -22.70 -2.18 -0.27
N LEU A 363 -23.07 -3.08 -1.17
CA LEU A 363 -23.48 -2.80 -2.53
C LEU A 363 -25.01 -2.87 -2.60
N LEU A 364 -25.65 -1.71 -2.63
CA LEU A 364 -27.10 -1.55 -2.58
C LEU A 364 -27.68 -1.39 -3.99
N ASP A 365 -28.67 -2.21 -4.32
CA ASP A 365 -29.41 -2.07 -5.58
C ASP A 365 -30.20 -0.77 -5.61
N ALA A 366 -30.04 -0.03 -6.69
CA ALA A 366 -30.77 1.19 -6.99
C ALA A 366 -31.30 1.17 -8.43
N SER A 367 -31.59 -0.02 -8.96
CA SER A 367 -32.20 -0.25 -10.27
C SER A 367 -33.72 -0.11 -10.24
N GLY A 368 -34.35 0.01 -11.41
CA GLY A 368 -35.80 0.16 -11.52
C GLY A 368 -36.62 -1.01 -10.94
N SER A 369 -36.12 -2.25 -10.95
CA SER A 369 -36.82 -3.42 -10.39
C SER A 369 -36.99 -3.32 -8.88
N ALA A 370 -36.10 -2.61 -8.18
CA ALA A 370 -36.22 -2.35 -6.76
C ALA A 370 -37.45 -1.48 -6.39
N THR A 371 -38.17 -0.93 -7.36
CA THR A 371 -39.45 -0.24 -7.14
C THR A 371 -40.64 -1.18 -6.97
N ASP A 372 -40.48 -2.48 -7.24
CA ASP A 372 -41.52 -3.48 -7.02
C ASP A 372 -41.99 -3.44 -5.56
N ALA A 373 -43.30 -3.60 -5.38
CA ALA A 373 -43.91 -3.59 -4.06
C ALA A 373 -43.85 -4.98 -3.42
N ASP A 374 -43.54 -5.03 -2.14
CA ASP A 374 -43.70 -6.21 -1.32
C ASP A 374 -45.19 -6.61 -1.22
N LEU A 375 -45.47 -7.77 -0.61
CA LEU A 375 -46.84 -8.28 -0.39
C LEU A 375 -47.73 -7.32 0.44
N ARG A 376 -47.17 -6.25 1.01
CA ARG A 376 -47.83 -5.25 1.85
C ARG A 376 -47.84 -3.86 1.20
N GLY A 377 -47.43 -3.72 -0.06
CA GLY A 377 -47.44 -2.45 -0.80
C GLY A 377 -46.26 -1.52 -0.56
N ASN A 378 -45.23 -1.93 0.19
CA ASN A 378 -44.00 -1.13 0.38
C ASN A 378 -42.96 -1.46 -0.68
N ARG A 379 -42.17 -0.49 -1.12
CA ARG A 379 -41.13 -0.72 -2.13
C ARG A 379 -40.02 -1.61 -1.56
N VAL A 380 -39.59 -2.61 -2.32
CA VAL A 380 -38.43 -3.48 -1.99
C VAL A 380 -37.19 -2.63 -1.68
N HIS A 381 -36.96 -1.59 -2.47
CA HIS A 381 -35.89 -0.61 -2.24
C HIS A 381 -35.90 0.00 -0.84
N ASP A 382 -37.08 0.35 -0.30
CA ASP A 382 -37.17 0.95 1.03
C ASP A 382 -36.75 -0.02 2.14
N HIS A 383 -36.99 -1.33 1.95
CA HIS A 383 -36.51 -2.37 2.86
C HIS A 383 -35.00 -2.55 2.75
N GLN A 384 -34.47 -2.67 1.53
CA GLN A 384 -33.03 -2.83 1.29
C GLN A 384 -32.23 -1.61 1.75
N ARG A 385 -32.72 -0.40 1.49
CA ARG A 385 -32.12 0.85 1.97
C ARG A 385 -32.07 0.92 3.49
N ARG A 386 -33.18 0.56 4.18
CA ARG A 386 -33.21 0.50 5.65
C ARG A 386 -32.24 -0.55 6.18
N ALA A 387 -32.19 -1.72 5.55
CA ALA A 387 -31.25 -2.76 5.93
C ALA A 387 -29.79 -2.33 5.77
N ALA A 388 -29.44 -1.68 4.65
CA ALA A 388 -28.13 -1.09 4.42
C ALA A 388 -27.75 -0.10 5.52
N ALA A 389 -28.68 0.78 5.90
CA ALA A 389 -28.46 1.76 6.95
C ALA A 389 -28.21 1.11 8.32
N THR A 390 -29.05 0.15 8.71
CA THR A 390 -28.92 -0.56 9.99
C THR A 390 -27.63 -1.36 10.05
N VAL A 391 -27.32 -2.17 9.04
CA VAL A 391 -26.08 -2.96 9.00
C VAL A 391 -24.84 -2.06 9.01
N ALA A 392 -24.82 -0.99 8.21
CA ALA A 392 -23.69 -0.07 8.18
C ALA A 392 -23.45 0.61 9.52
N MET A 393 -24.52 1.09 10.16
CA MET A 393 -24.45 1.72 11.48
C MET A 393 -23.94 0.73 12.53
N THR A 394 -24.50 -0.48 12.56
CA THR A 394 -24.09 -1.52 13.53
C THR A 394 -22.62 -1.91 13.38
N LEU A 395 -22.16 -2.15 12.14
CA LEU A 395 -20.76 -2.50 11.89
C LEU A 395 -19.80 -1.36 12.26
N GLU A 396 -20.16 -0.11 11.95
CA GLU A 396 -19.32 1.04 12.29
C GLU A 396 -19.29 1.32 13.80
N GLU A 397 -20.42 1.16 14.51
CA GLU A 397 -20.48 1.21 15.99
C GLU A 397 -19.56 0.17 16.63
N LEU A 398 -19.45 -1.02 16.02
CA LEU A 398 -18.57 -2.09 16.48
C LEU A 398 -17.09 -1.85 16.15
N GLY A 399 -16.78 -0.86 15.31
CA GLY A 399 -15.42 -0.47 14.91
C GLY A 399 -14.93 -1.08 13.61
N ASP A 400 -15.81 -1.68 12.80
CA ASP A 400 -15.46 -2.21 11.48
C ASP A 400 -15.40 -1.08 10.43
N ARG A 401 -14.58 -1.27 9.38
CA ARG A 401 -14.51 -0.32 8.27
C ARG A 401 -15.64 -0.61 7.29
N VAL A 402 -16.53 0.35 7.06
CA VAL A 402 -17.69 0.15 6.19
C VAL A 402 -17.70 1.17 5.05
N ALA A 403 -18.06 0.75 3.85
CA ALA A 403 -18.44 1.62 2.75
C ALA A 403 -19.83 1.23 2.23
N ILE A 404 -20.56 2.20 1.66
CA ILE A 404 -21.87 2.00 1.05
C ILE A 404 -21.85 2.62 -0.34
N TYR A 405 -22.04 1.77 -1.33
CA TYR A 405 -22.19 2.14 -2.73
C TYR A 405 -23.53 1.65 -3.23
N ALA A 406 -24.23 2.48 -4.01
CA ALA A 406 -25.35 2.02 -4.79
C ALA A 406 -24.85 1.43 -6.11
N PHE A 407 -25.68 0.67 -6.80
CA PHE A 407 -25.42 0.31 -8.19
C PHE A 407 -26.66 0.44 -9.06
N ARG A 408 -26.43 0.84 -10.31
CA ARG A 408 -27.41 0.85 -11.41
C ARG A 408 -26.67 0.93 -12.74
N SER A 409 -27.33 0.59 -13.82
CA SER A 409 -26.74 0.59 -15.16
C SER A 409 -27.65 1.22 -16.22
N HIS A 410 -27.02 1.75 -17.27
CA HIS A 410 -27.65 2.16 -18.52
C HIS A 410 -26.83 1.58 -19.67
N GLY A 411 -27.01 0.28 -19.92
CA GLY A 411 -26.14 -0.47 -20.83
C GLY A 411 -24.72 -0.66 -20.29
N ARG A 412 -23.93 -1.42 -21.04
CA ARG A 412 -22.52 -1.75 -20.70
C ARG A 412 -21.59 -0.56 -20.53
N HIS A 413 -21.89 0.57 -21.18
CA HIS A 413 -21.02 1.76 -21.18
C HIS A 413 -21.23 2.67 -19.97
N ALA A 414 -22.22 2.40 -19.15
CA ALA A 414 -22.59 3.25 -18.02
C ALA A 414 -23.12 2.42 -16.85
N VAL A 415 -22.22 1.63 -16.24
CA VAL A 415 -22.48 0.97 -14.96
C VAL A 415 -22.04 1.93 -13.84
N HIS A 416 -22.99 2.47 -13.09
CA HIS A 416 -22.73 3.49 -12.09
C HIS A 416 -22.61 2.88 -10.70
N LEU A 417 -21.60 3.32 -9.95
CA LEU A 417 -21.42 3.06 -8.53
C LEU A 417 -21.42 4.37 -7.71
N PRO A 418 -22.59 4.99 -7.48
CA PRO A 418 -22.66 6.19 -6.65
C PRO A 418 -22.20 5.88 -5.21
N ALA A 419 -21.19 6.61 -4.73
CA ALA A 419 -20.69 6.48 -3.37
C ALA A 419 -21.60 7.26 -2.40
N ILE A 420 -22.33 6.54 -1.55
CA ILE A 420 -23.10 7.12 -0.44
C ILE A 420 -22.14 7.43 0.72
N LYS A 421 -21.26 6.47 1.03
CA LYS A 421 -20.26 6.51 2.10
C LYS A 421 -19.01 5.77 1.65
N THR A 422 -17.87 6.43 1.58
CA THR A 422 -16.57 5.75 1.33
C THR A 422 -15.96 5.22 2.62
N PHE A 423 -14.94 4.37 2.54
CA PHE A 423 -14.26 3.81 3.72
C PHE A 423 -13.54 4.86 4.59
N GLY A 424 -13.30 6.07 4.08
CA GLY A 424 -12.71 7.19 4.81
C GLY A 424 -13.74 8.09 5.52
N GLN A 425 -15.04 7.89 5.25
CA GLN A 425 -16.11 8.71 5.81
C GLN A 425 -16.82 7.97 6.94
N ARG A 426 -17.24 8.70 7.98
CA ARG A 426 -18.18 8.19 9.00
C ARG A 426 -19.60 8.17 8.45
N PHE A 427 -20.44 7.24 8.91
CA PHE A 427 -21.86 7.18 8.55
C PHE A 427 -22.65 8.20 9.36
N GLY A 428 -22.41 9.49 9.08
CA GLY A 428 -23.06 10.61 9.73
C GLY A 428 -24.43 10.94 9.15
N ALA A 429 -25.02 12.03 9.64
CA ALA A 429 -26.28 12.55 9.12
C ALA A 429 -26.27 12.84 7.60
N PRO A 430 -25.18 13.40 7.01
CA PRO A 430 -25.13 13.64 5.56
C PRO A 430 -25.22 12.34 4.73
N GLN A 431 -24.49 11.30 5.14
CA GLN A 431 -24.48 10.00 4.46
C GLN A 431 -25.85 9.31 4.59
N ARG A 432 -26.48 9.37 5.77
CA ARG A 432 -27.84 8.86 5.97
C ARG A 432 -28.87 9.60 5.12
N ALA A 433 -28.77 10.92 5.02
CA ALA A 433 -29.64 11.71 4.18
C ALA A 433 -29.47 11.39 2.69
N ARG A 434 -28.23 11.19 2.22
CA ARG A 434 -27.95 10.71 0.84
C ARG A 434 -28.54 9.34 0.58
N LEU A 435 -28.39 8.41 1.52
CA LEU A 435 -28.99 7.09 1.43
C LEU A 435 -30.51 7.19 1.31
N ASN A 436 -31.15 8.00 2.16
CA ASN A 436 -32.61 8.21 2.14
C ASN A 436 -33.13 8.89 0.87
N GLN A 437 -32.32 9.68 0.18
CA GLN A 437 -32.69 10.33 -1.08
C GLN A 437 -32.29 9.52 -2.32
N LEU A 438 -31.74 8.32 -2.13
CA LEU A 438 -31.42 7.42 -3.23
C LEU A 438 -32.71 6.93 -3.86
N GLU A 439 -32.98 7.35 -5.08
CA GLU A 439 -34.11 6.87 -5.88
C GLU A 439 -33.65 5.78 -6.86
N PRO A 440 -34.39 4.66 -6.96
CA PRO A 440 -34.08 3.62 -7.93
C PRO A 440 -34.30 4.09 -9.37
N SER A 441 -33.43 3.69 -10.29
CA SER A 441 -33.48 4.05 -11.71
C SER A 441 -32.57 3.14 -12.55
N GLY A 442 -32.90 2.97 -13.83
CA GLY A 442 -32.09 2.20 -14.76
C GLY A 442 -32.19 0.68 -14.52
N TYR A 443 -31.12 -0.02 -14.89
CA TYR A 443 -31.05 -1.48 -15.00
C TYR A 443 -29.99 -2.10 -14.09
N THR A 444 -29.83 -3.43 -14.12
CA THR A 444 -29.05 -4.25 -13.18
C THR A 444 -27.98 -5.09 -13.89
N ARG A 445 -26.93 -4.46 -14.43
CA ARG A 445 -25.72 -5.16 -14.92
C ARG A 445 -24.79 -5.59 -13.78
N LEU A 446 -25.29 -6.54 -12.98
CA LEU A 446 -24.78 -6.88 -11.65
C LEU A 446 -23.33 -7.38 -11.64
N GLY A 447 -22.90 -8.22 -12.58
CA GLY A 447 -21.54 -8.76 -12.57
C GLY A 447 -20.47 -7.67 -12.71
N ALA A 448 -20.71 -6.66 -13.57
CA ALA A 448 -19.83 -5.49 -13.67
C ALA A 448 -19.81 -4.66 -12.38
N ALA A 449 -20.97 -4.44 -11.74
CA ALA A 449 -21.06 -3.73 -10.46
C ALA A 449 -20.29 -4.44 -9.35
N ILE A 450 -20.40 -5.77 -9.26
CA ILE A 450 -19.67 -6.62 -8.30
C ILE A 450 -18.15 -6.51 -8.53
N ARG A 451 -17.69 -6.56 -9.78
CA ARG A 451 -16.25 -6.41 -10.11
C ARG A 451 -15.72 -5.02 -9.73
N GLY A 452 -16.48 -3.96 -10.02
CA GLY A 452 -16.12 -2.59 -9.62
C GLY A 452 -16.08 -2.41 -8.09
N ALA A 453 -17.08 -2.94 -7.38
CA ALA A 453 -17.10 -2.94 -5.92
C ALA A 453 -15.92 -3.75 -5.34
N GLY A 454 -15.57 -4.87 -5.96
CA GLY A 454 -14.39 -5.67 -5.61
C GLY A 454 -13.08 -4.88 -5.73
N GLU A 455 -12.91 -4.09 -6.79
CA GLU A 455 -11.74 -3.22 -6.96
C GLU A 455 -11.64 -2.15 -5.86
N ILE A 456 -12.75 -1.49 -5.54
CA ILE A 456 -12.83 -0.49 -4.46
C ILE A 456 -12.48 -1.16 -3.13
N LEU A 457 -13.06 -2.32 -2.83
CA LEU A 457 -12.80 -3.07 -1.61
C LEU A 457 -11.32 -3.48 -1.50
N ASN A 458 -10.71 -3.93 -2.60
CA ASN A 458 -9.30 -4.33 -2.63
C ASN A 458 -8.34 -3.15 -2.44
N THR A 459 -8.69 -1.99 -2.99
CA THR A 459 -7.82 -0.80 -2.95
C THR A 459 -7.98 0.00 -1.64
N GLU A 460 -9.19 0.08 -1.12
CA GLU A 460 -9.53 1.04 -0.05
C GLU A 460 -9.81 0.41 1.32
N ALA A 461 -10.23 -0.86 1.40
CA ALA A 461 -10.65 -1.47 2.66
C ALA A 461 -9.50 -1.70 3.65
N ARG A 462 -8.25 -1.83 3.18
CA ARG A 462 -7.01 -1.93 3.98
C ARG A 462 -7.12 -2.83 5.22
N THR A 463 -7.88 -3.91 5.12
CA THR A 463 -8.09 -4.91 6.18
C THR A 463 -7.81 -6.30 5.62
N PRO A 464 -7.29 -7.23 6.45
CA PRO A 464 -7.03 -8.59 5.99
C PRO A 464 -8.32 -9.36 5.70
N ASN A 465 -9.40 -9.09 6.46
CA ASN A 465 -10.73 -9.60 6.13
C ASN A 465 -11.49 -8.56 5.32
N ARG A 466 -11.96 -8.98 4.14
CA ARG A 466 -12.76 -8.17 3.22
C ARG A 466 -14.05 -8.92 2.93
N LEU A 467 -15.18 -8.21 2.97
CA LEU A 467 -16.50 -8.76 2.68
C LEU A 467 -17.30 -7.79 1.77
N LEU A 468 -17.83 -8.32 0.69
CA LEU A 468 -18.85 -7.68 -0.14
C LEU A 468 -20.23 -8.13 0.35
N LEU A 469 -21.06 -7.18 0.76
CA LEU A 469 -22.46 -7.40 1.13
C LEU A 469 -23.35 -6.86 0.01
N VAL A 470 -23.97 -7.72 -0.78
CA VAL A 470 -24.89 -7.31 -1.85
C VAL A 470 -26.32 -7.30 -1.31
N LEU A 471 -27.02 -6.18 -1.48
CA LEU A 471 -28.44 -6.04 -1.19
C LEU A 471 -29.18 -5.85 -2.50
N SER A 472 -29.80 -6.90 -3.02
CA SER A 472 -30.48 -6.89 -4.32
C SER A 472 -31.58 -7.95 -4.33
N ASP A 473 -32.58 -7.76 -5.20
CA ASP A 473 -33.63 -8.75 -5.48
C ASP A 473 -33.09 -9.97 -6.24
N GLY A 474 -31.88 -9.90 -6.78
CA GLY A 474 -31.26 -10.99 -7.54
C GLY A 474 -31.78 -11.10 -8.97
N CYS A 475 -32.30 -10.03 -9.56
CA CYS A 475 -32.82 -10.00 -10.92
C CYS A 475 -31.89 -9.20 -11.86
N PRO A 476 -30.76 -9.76 -12.30
CA PRO A 476 -29.84 -9.08 -13.20
C PRO A 476 -30.46 -8.94 -14.60
N TYR A 477 -30.59 -7.70 -15.08
CA TYR A 477 -31.21 -7.38 -16.37
C TYR A 477 -30.69 -6.03 -16.87
N ASP A 478 -30.27 -5.93 -18.13
CA ASP A 478 -29.85 -4.71 -18.84
C ASP A 478 -29.85 -4.97 -20.37
N ASP A 479 -29.59 -3.97 -21.20
CA ASP A 479 -29.54 -4.12 -22.66
C ASP A 479 -28.47 -5.15 -23.09
N GLY A 480 -28.91 -6.16 -23.84
CA GLY A 480 -28.12 -7.32 -24.25
C GLY A 480 -27.54 -8.12 -23.08
N TYR A 481 -28.17 -8.06 -21.90
CA TYR A 481 -27.74 -8.71 -20.67
C TYR A 481 -28.98 -9.19 -19.89
N ASP A 482 -29.47 -10.38 -20.18
CA ASP A 482 -30.66 -10.94 -19.54
C ASP A 482 -30.57 -12.46 -19.33
N GLY A 483 -31.55 -12.99 -18.58
CA GLY A 483 -31.76 -14.41 -18.33
C GLY A 483 -30.47 -15.14 -17.93
N ARG A 484 -30.24 -16.31 -18.55
CA ARG A 484 -29.09 -17.17 -18.27
C ARG A 484 -27.74 -16.46 -18.43
N TYR A 485 -27.63 -15.50 -19.35
CA TYR A 485 -26.38 -14.76 -19.57
C TYR A 485 -26.08 -13.86 -18.37
N ALA A 486 -27.09 -13.08 -17.96
CA ALA A 486 -26.98 -12.15 -16.84
C ALA A 486 -26.78 -12.88 -15.50
N GLU A 487 -27.48 -13.99 -15.29
CA GLU A 487 -27.32 -14.87 -14.12
C GLU A 487 -25.89 -15.42 -14.05
N ALA A 488 -25.38 -15.96 -15.17
CA ALA A 488 -24.06 -16.57 -15.22
C ALA A 488 -22.91 -15.58 -15.03
N ASP A 489 -23.01 -14.35 -15.57
CA ASP A 489 -21.97 -13.33 -15.35
C ASP A 489 -21.93 -12.85 -13.89
N ALA A 490 -23.10 -12.63 -13.27
CA ALA A 490 -23.18 -12.26 -11.86
C ALA A 490 -22.61 -13.36 -10.94
N ASN A 491 -22.99 -14.62 -11.20
CA ASN A 491 -22.46 -15.78 -10.49
C ASN A 491 -20.93 -15.89 -10.66
N LYS A 492 -20.43 -15.66 -11.89
CA LYS A 492 -19.00 -15.69 -12.17
C LYS A 492 -18.25 -14.57 -11.46
N ALA A 493 -18.80 -13.36 -11.42
CA ALA A 493 -18.20 -12.23 -10.71
C ALA A 493 -18.05 -12.51 -9.19
N LEU A 494 -19.03 -13.17 -8.57
CA LEU A 494 -18.96 -13.59 -7.17
C LEU A 494 -17.90 -14.68 -6.94
N GLU A 495 -17.81 -15.65 -7.85
CA GLU A 495 -16.77 -16.70 -7.83
C GLU A 495 -15.36 -16.07 -7.93
N GLU A 496 -15.18 -15.09 -8.83
CA GLU A 496 -13.93 -14.34 -9.00
C GLU A 496 -13.52 -13.65 -7.69
N LEU A 497 -14.42 -12.88 -7.06
CA LEU A 497 -14.13 -12.17 -5.81
C LEU A 497 -13.75 -13.12 -4.68
N ARG A 498 -14.40 -14.28 -4.59
CA ARG A 498 -14.03 -15.32 -3.62
C ARG A 498 -12.64 -15.87 -3.88
N GLY A 499 -12.28 -16.06 -5.15
CA GLY A 499 -10.92 -16.41 -5.58
C GLY A 499 -9.89 -15.37 -5.18
N ASP A 500 -10.26 -14.09 -5.21
CA ASP A 500 -9.42 -12.95 -4.79
C ASP A 500 -9.34 -12.78 -3.24
N GLY A 501 -9.92 -13.71 -2.48
CA GLY A 501 -9.94 -13.70 -1.02
C GLY A 501 -10.91 -12.67 -0.42
N VAL A 502 -11.97 -12.32 -1.16
CA VAL A 502 -13.08 -11.48 -0.68
C VAL A 502 -14.27 -12.39 -0.34
N ALA A 503 -14.78 -12.28 0.88
CA ALA A 503 -16.02 -12.96 1.25
C ALA A 503 -17.21 -12.28 0.57
N CYS A 504 -18.18 -13.06 0.10
CA CYS A 504 -19.39 -12.52 -0.53
C CYS A 504 -20.63 -13.00 0.22
N LEU A 505 -21.50 -12.07 0.59
CA LEU A 505 -22.80 -12.32 1.22
C LEU A 505 -23.88 -11.55 0.46
N CYS A 506 -24.91 -12.23 -0.02
CA CYS A 506 -26.02 -11.60 -0.75
C CYS A 506 -27.31 -11.71 0.06
N LEU A 507 -27.96 -10.58 0.34
CA LEU A 507 -29.24 -10.55 1.06
C LEU A 507 -30.33 -10.06 0.10
N SER A 508 -31.34 -10.89 -0.13
CA SER A 508 -32.58 -10.50 -0.79
C SER A 508 -33.62 -10.19 0.28
N ILE A 509 -33.92 -8.91 0.49
CA ILE A 509 -34.82 -8.44 1.55
C ILE A 509 -36.06 -7.82 0.92
N GLY A 510 -37.24 -8.30 1.32
CA GLY A 510 -38.53 -7.78 0.86
C GLY A 510 -38.92 -8.21 -0.55
N SER A 511 -38.04 -8.90 -1.29
CA SER A 511 -38.34 -9.44 -2.61
C SER A 511 -39.08 -10.77 -2.54
N ALA A 512 -39.91 -11.04 -3.53
CA ALA A 512 -40.59 -12.32 -3.74
C ALA A 512 -39.87 -13.25 -4.74
N THR A 513 -38.62 -12.93 -5.12
CA THR A 513 -37.79 -13.73 -6.04
C THR A 513 -37.72 -15.19 -5.60
N ALA A 514 -37.88 -16.12 -6.54
CA ALA A 514 -37.85 -17.54 -6.24
C ALA A 514 -36.46 -17.99 -5.77
N ALA A 515 -36.40 -18.97 -4.86
CA ALA A 515 -35.13 -19.49 -4.36
C ALA A 515 -34.24 -20.05 -5.48
N GLU A 516 -34.83 -20.65 -6.52
CA GLU A 516 -34.10 -21.18 -7.68
C GLU A 516 -33.45 -20.08 -8.55
N GLU A 517 -34.07 -18.90 -8.64
CA GLU A 517 -33.51 -17.75 -9.35
C GLU A 517 -32.33 -17.16 -8.57
N LEU A 518 -32.50 -17.00 -7.26
CA LEU A 518 -31.43 -16.55 -6.37
C LEU A 518 -30.24 -17.53 -6.39
N GLU A 519 -30.48 -18.84 -6.43
CA GLU A 519 -29.41 -19.85 -6.55
C GLU A 519 -28.63 -19.69 -7.86
N ARG A 520 -29.30 -19.42 -8.99
CA ARG A 520 -28.61 -19.22 -10.28
C ARG A 520 -27.67 -18.01 -10.26
N VAL A 521 -28.09 -16.91 -9.63
CA VAL A 521 -27.33 -15.65 -9.57
C VAL A 521 -26.28 -15.67 -8.45
N PHE A 522 -26.68 -16.06 -7.25
CA PHE A 522 -25.89 -15.93 -6.02
C PHE A 522 -25.28 -17.24 -5.53
N GLY A 523 -25.53 -18.39 -6.16
CA GLY A 523 -25.12 -19.70 -5.65
C GLY A 523 -23.60 -19.91 -5.47
N SER A 524 -22.76 -19.10 -6.13
CA SER A 524 -21.32 -19.08 -5.87
C SER A 524 -20.94 -18.35 -4.57
N ALA A 525 -21.86 -17.62 -3.95
CA ALA A 525 -21.72 -16.90 -2.69
C ALA A 525 -22.74 -17.39 -1.65
N ARG A 526 -22.56 -16.97 -0.40
CA ARG A 526 -23.59 -17.20 0.62
C ARG A 526 -24.75 -16.23 0.37
N TYR A 527 -25.98 -16.71 0.36
CA TYR A 527 -27.15 -15.86 0.25
C TYR A 527 -28.28 -16.23 1.21
N VAL A 528 -29.19 -15.28 1.43
CA VAL A 528 -30.45 -15.49 2.17
C VAL A 528 -31.54 -14.60 1.58
N SER A 529 -32.76 -15.13 1.56
CA SER A 529 -33.98 -14.38 1.26
C SER A 529 -34.83 -14.26 2.52
N ALA A 530 -35.36 -13.07 2.79
CA ALA A 530 -36.25 -12.80 3.92
C ALA A 530 -37.17 -11.62 3.63
N ALA A 531 -38.31 -11.53 4.32
CA ALA A 531 -39.20 -10.38 4.15
C ALA A 531 -38.63 -9.12 4.83
N THR A 532 -37.91 -9.29 5.94
CA THR A 532 -37.33 -8.19 6.72
C THR A 532 -35.92 -8.51 7.21
N LEU A 533 -35.11 -7.48 7.49
CA LEU A 533 -33.77 -7.66 8.08
C LEU A 533 -33.85 -8.37 9.44
N ALA A 534 -34.87 -8.09 10.24
CA ALA A 534 -35.04 -8.65 11.59
C ALA A 534 -35.15 -10.19 11.60
N GLU A 535 -35.67 -10.80 10.53
CA GLU A 535 -35.71 -12.26 10.37
C GLU A 535 -34.32 -12.87 10.16
N VAL A 536 -33.39 -12.11 9.56
CA VAL A 536 -32.03 -12.53 9.26
C VAL A 536 -31.08 -12.24 10.43
N SER A 537 -31.32 -11.17 11.20
CA SER A 537 -30.47 -10.70 12.29
C SER A 537 -29.98 -11.82 13.25
N PRO A 538 -30.82 -12.77 13.71
CA PRO A 538 -30.38 -13.84 14.63
C PRO A 538 -29.32 -14.80 14.07
N ARG A 539 -29.18 -14.87 12.74
CA ARG A 539 -28.25 -15.76 12.03
C ARG A 539 -27.14 -15.02 11.28
N MET A 540 -27.06 -13.70 11.46
CA MET A 540 -26.12 -12.87 10.72
C MET A 540 -24.65 -13.21 11.04
N ASP A 541 -24.36 -13.62 12.27
CA ASP A 541 -23.03 -14.10 12.68
C ASP A 541 -22.62 -15.37 11.93
N GLU A 542 -23.51 -16.37 11.88
CA GLU A 542 -23.33 -17.61 11.13
C GLU A 542 -23.04 -17.32 9.66
N MET A 543 -23.83 -16.43 9.04
CA MET A 543 -23.67 -16.07 7.63
C MET A 543 -22.36 -15.37 7.35
N PHE A 544 -21.99 -14.36 8.14
CA PHE A 544 -20.72 -13.67 7.97
C PHE A 544 -19.52 -14.60 8.20
N LEU A 545 -19.54 -15.40 9.27
CA LEU A 545 -18.44 -16.32 9.58
C LEU A 545 -18.29 -17.39 8.50
N THR A 546 -19.40 -17.88 7.96
CA THR A 546 -19.38 -18.88 6.87
C THR A 546 -18.82 -18.26 5.59
N ALA A 547 -19.31 -17.09 5.18
CA ALA A 547 -18.77 -16.37 4.02
C ALA A 547 -17.27 -16.06 4.16
N LEU A 548 -16.81 -15.71 5.37
CA LEU A 548 -15.39 -15.45 5.67
C LEU A 548 -14.52 -16.71 5.64
N ARG A 549 -15.07 -17.90 5.90
CA ARG A 549 -14.35 -19.19 5.77
C ARG A 549 -14.31 -19.69 4.32
N GLU A 550 -15.34 -19.36 3.55
CA GLU A 550 -15.57 -19.82 2.19
C GLU A 550 -14.73 -19.10 1.12
N ARG A 551 -14.14 -17.96 1.46
CA ARG A 551 -13.18 -17.24 0.59
C ARG A 551 -11.87 -18.03 0.45
N ALA A 552 -11.16 -17.84 -0.65
CA ALA A 552 -9.80 -18.35 -0.79
C ALA A 552 -8.89 -17.71 0.28
N ALA A 553 -7.96 -18.50 0.84
CA ALA A 553 -6.94 -17.95 1.73
C ALA A 553 -6.18 -16.84 0.98
N PRO A 554 -5.94 -15.67 1.59
CA PRO A 554 -5.17 -14.62 0.94
C PRO A 554 -3.81 -15.20 0.54
N GLY A 555 -3.47 -15.10 -0.74
CA GLY A 555 -2.13 -15.46 -1.22
C GLY A 555 -1.06 -14.70 -0.43
N PRO A 556 0.15 -15.26 -0.24
CA PRO A 556 1.21 -14.58 0.48
C PRO A 556 1.49 -13.23 -0.20
N ALA A 557 1.33 -12.15 0.59
CA ALA A 557 1.54 -10.77 0.17
C ALA A 557 3.01 -10.45 -0.12
#